data_AF-A0A8T1EV45-F1
#
_entry.id   AF-A0A8T1EV45-F1
#
_cell.length_a   1.000
_cell.length_b   1.000
_cell.length_c   1.000
_cell.angle_alpha   90.00
_cell.angle_beta   90.00
_cell.angle_gamma   90.00
#
_symmetry.space_group_name_H-M   'P 1'
#
loop_
_entity.id
_entity.type
_entity.pdbx_description
1 polymer ?
#
loop_
_entity_poly.entity_id
_entity_poly.type
_entity_poly.pdbx_seq_one_letter_code
_entity_poly.pdbx_strand_id
1 'polypeptide(L)'
;MIKDAKAPSKSSGTSVCRGCQQGKMVQKPFPSNRDKRHYDTFELLHFDICGPMEENSLGGSKYLLLIVDEASGCMKGFCLRAKSESEDCIKTYIMKVQTKFGKKVKFVRHDGAREFATNSLKAFYQDEGIEQQTTVPYAHQTNGTSERAIRTIVTIGRSMLHHAKLDKCFWAEAAVTAIYVKNRLPSPKIEHKTPFEIVYKSKPSVKHMRVFGCRTYILTPKEKRLKWDPKARAGIFLGYEEVSKAYRLYDIEAGQVVISRDVNFDESAFGLSPRISHEDVDDLDVDSLDIDDDGPRQTEYKQTGKRKSRPSDEDEATRRPHTVRHRPGLEEASAPDSSSSSHRVDADEEEKSGDQDEESTPPVFWRASANAVEATVDLSEPSTFQEAVNGPDQVH
;
A
#
# COMPACT_ATOMS: atom_id res chain seq x y z
N MET A 1 70.20 -11.06 -0.79
CA MET A 1 69.10 -12.01 -1.03
C MET A 1 68.81 -12.74 0.27
N ILE A 2 67.68 -12.49 0.92
CA ILE A 2 67.23 -13.27 2.09
C ILE A 2 66.46 -14.48 1.54
N LYS A 3 66.99 -15.70 1.73
CA LYS A 3 66.44 -16.92 1.11
C LYS A 3 65.53 -17.76 2.02
N ASP A 4 65.39 -17.39 3.30
CA ASP A 4 64.69 -18.21 4.32
C ASP A 4 63.48 -17.51 4.95
N ALA A 5 62.69 -16.80 4.14
CA ALA A 5 61.36 -16.34 4.54
C ALA A 5 60.36 -17.52 4.57
N LYS A 6 60.44 -18.38 5.59
CA LYS A 6 59.38 -19.36 5.87
C LYS A 6 58.08 -18.61 6.18
N ALA A 7 57.08 -18.78 5.32
CA ALA A 7 55.72 -18.34 5.62
C ALA A 7 55.27 -19.00 6.95
N PRO A 8 54.62 -18.25 7.86
CA PRO A 8 54.17 -18.82 9.13
C PRO A 8 53.22 -19.98 8.85
N SER A 9 53.50 -21.13 9.46
CA SER A 9 52.62 -22.30 9.39
C SER A 9 51.23 -21.89 9.88
N LYS A 10 50.19 -22.30 9.15
CA LYS A 10 48.80 -22.05 9.54
C LYS A 10 48.56 -22.63 10.92
N SER A 11 48.50 -21.79 11.95
CA SER A 11 48.19 -22.21 13.32
C SER A 11 46.78 -22.80 13.34
N SER A 12 46.70 -24.10 13.61
CA SER A 12 45.46 -24.88 13.63
C SER A 12 44.64 -24.64 14.91
N GLY A 13 44.43 -23.37 15.25
CA GLY A 13 43.67 -22.94 16.42
C GLY A 13 42.99 -21.61 16.14
N THR A 14 41.67 -21.59 16.32
CA THR A 14 40.79 -20.45 16.02
C THR A 14 40.93 -19.35 17.07
N SER A 15 42.11 -18.72 17.14
CA SER A 15 42.38 -17.63 18.09
C SER A 15 41.55 -16.40 17.74
N VAL A 16 40.70 -15.97 18.68
CA VAL A 16 39.79 -14.83 18.49
C VAL A 16 40.58 -13.54 18.65
N CYS A 17 41.07 -12.98 17.53
CA CYS A 17 41.76 -11.70 17.53
C CYS A 17 40.79 -10.54 17.84
N ARG A 18 40.99 -9.87 18.98
CA ARG A 18 40.20 -8.69 19.40
C ARG A 18 40.10 -7.62 18.32
N GLY A 19 41.22 -7.25 17.69
CA GLY A 19 41.24 -6.22 16.64
C GLY A 19 40.43 -6.62 15.40
N CYS A 20 40.49 -7.89 15.00
CA CYS A 20 39.68 -8.40 13.88
C CYS A 20 38.19 -8.46 14.23
N GLN A 21 37.82 -8.82 15.46
CA GLN A 21 36.42 -8.74 15.88
C GLN A 21 35.93 -7.28 15.89
N GLN A 22 36.67 -6.36 16.51
CA GLN A 22 36.25 -4.96 16.61
C GLN A 22 36.21 -4.24 15.24
N GLY A 23 37.09 -4.59 14.30
CA GLY A 23 37.16 -3.94 12.98
C GLY A 23 36.45 -4.66 11.82
N LYS A 24 36.08 -5.95 11.97
CA LYS A 24 35.52 -6.77 10.87
C LYS A 24 34.35 -7.68 11.28
N MET A 25 33.80 -7.55 12.50
CA MET A 25 32.62 -8.31 12.89
C MET A 25 31.40 -7.87 12.07
N VAL A 26 30.97 -8.74 11.16
CA VAL A 26 29.73 -8.61 10.40
C VAL A 26 28.58 -9.32 11.13
N GLN A 27 27.35 -8.90 10.85
CA GLN A 27 26.16 -9.63 11.32
C GLN A 27 26.23 -11.07 10.79
N LYS A 28 26.18 -12.05 11.70
CA LYS A 28 26.17 -13.47 11.30
C LYS A 28 24.91 -13.75 10.47
N PRO A 29 24.99 -14.55 9.40
CA PRO A 29 23.79 -15.01 8.71
C PRO A 29 22.91 -15.78 9.69
N PHE A 30 21.62 -15.46 9.72
CA PHE A 30 20.68 -16.15 10.60
C PHE A 30 20.46 -17.57 10.07
N PRO A 31 20.49 -18.60 10.93
CA PRO A 31 20.25 -19.97 10.49
C PRO A 31 18.83 -20.08 9.90
N SER A 32 18.68 -20.84 8.81
CA SER A 32 17.38 -21.18 8.27
C SER A 32 16.64 -22.03 9.31
N ASN A 33 15.67 -21.42 10.01
CA ASN A 33 14.97 -22.09 11.10
C ASN A 33 14.07 -23.19 10.52
N ARG A 34 14.49 -24.46 10.65
CA ARG A 34 13.72 -25.63 10.21
C ARG A 34 12.47 -25.82 11.06
N ASP A 35 12.53 -25.41 12.33
CA ASP A 35 11.42 -25.45 13.30
C ASP A 35 10.66 -24.13 13.33
N LYS A 36 10.48 -23.49 12.17
CA LYS A 36 9.71 -22.24 12.08
C LYS A 36 8.25 -22.56 12.41
N ARG A 37 7.74 -21.96 13.49
CA ARG A 37 6.34 -22.04 13.89
C ARG A 37 5.41 -21.82 12.69
N HIS A 38 4.57 -22.82 12.43
CA HIS A 38 3.45 -22.68 11.51
C HIS A 38 2.36 -21.85 12.19
N TYR A 39 1.76 -20.94 11.42
CA TYR A 39 0.66 -20.08 11.83
C TYR A 39 -0.56 -20.42 10.98
N ASP A 40 -1.75 -20.35 11.56
CA ASP A 40 -3.00 -20.37 10.80
C ASP A 40 -3.26 -19.00 10.13
N THR A 41 -4.14 -19.01 9.13
CA THR A 41 -4.54 -17.79 8.40
C THR A 41 -5.03 -16.69 9.35
N PHE A 42 -4.38 -15.53 9.26
CA PHE A 42 -4.56 -14.34 10.09
C PHE A 42 -4.11 -14.43 11.55
N GLU A 43 -3.42 -15.49 12.00
CA GLU A 43 -2.89 -15.51 13.38
C GLU A 43 -1.77 -14.49 13.61
N LEU A 44 -0.90 -14.29 12.62
CA LEU A 44 0.21 -13.35 12.66
C LEU A 44 0.13 -12.39 11.47
N LEU A 45 -0.08 -11.10 11.77
CA LEU A 45 -0.03 -10.03 10.80
C LEU A 45 1.29 -9.24 10.89
N HIS A 46 1.89 -8.99 9.73
CA HIS A 46 3.02 -8.09 9.58
C HIS A 46 2.56 -6.74 9.02
N PHE A 47 3.05 -5.64 9.59
CA PHE A 47 2.80 -4.28 9.12
C PHE A 47 4.12 -3.60 8.71
N ASP A 48 4.04 -2.70 7.74
CA ASP A 48 5.11 -1.77 7.33
C ASP A 48 4.47 -0.60 6.55
N ILE A 49 5.12 0.56 6.52
CA ILE A 49 4.69 1.74 5.77
C ILE A 49 5.83 2.24 4.87
N CYS A 50 5.58 2.31 3.57
CA CYS A 50 6.48 3.03 2.66
C CYS A 50 5.98 4.45 2.36
N GLY A 51 6.95 5.37 2.26
CA GLY A 51 6.74 6.78 1.95
C GLY A 51 7.54 7.71 2.88
N PRO A 52 7.45 9.04 2.69
CA PRO A 52 6.56 9.69 1.72
C PRO A 52 6.98 9.40 0.28
N MET A 53 6.02 9.23 -0.61
CA MET A 53 6.27 9.22 -2.04
C MET A 53 6.64 10.63 -2.51
N GLU A 54 7.44 10.72 -3.57
CA GLU A 54 7.90 11.98 -4.17
C GLU A 54 6.73 12.84 -4.66
N GLU A 55 5.73 12.21 -5.27
CA GLU A 55 4.48 12.82 -5.71
C GLU A 55 3.30 12.29 -4.87
N ASN A 56 2.35 13.18 -4.57
CA ASN A 56 1.07 12.77 -4.02
C ASN A 56 0.31 11.92 -5.05
N SER A 57 -0.49 10.96 -4.60
CA SER A 57 -1.42 10.28 -5.50
C SER A 57 -2.55 11.20 -5.96
N LEU A 58 -3.31 10.82 -6.99
CA LEU A 58 -4.56 11.49 -7.37
C LEU A 58 -5.53 11.68 -6.19
N GLY A 59 -5.55 10.75 -5.23
CA GLY A 59 -6.35 10.84 -4.00
C GLY A 59 -5.73 11.69 -2.88
N GLY A 60 -4.58 12.31 -3.12
CA GLY A 60 -3.81 13.09 -2.14
C GLY A 60 -2.98 12.25 -1.15
N SER A 61 -2.88 10.93 -1.35
CA SER A 61 -2.11 10.05 -0.47
C SER A 61 -0.60 10.27 -0.64
N LYS A 62 0.16 10.03 0.42
CA LYS A 62 1.63 10.14 0.49
C LYS A 62 2.33 8.85 0.92
N TYR A 63 1.61 7.94 1.56
CA TYR A 63 2.15 6.72 2.14
C TYR A 63 1.30 5.50 1.76
N LEU A 64 1.90 4.32 1.75
CA LEU A 64 1.20 3.05 1.65
C LEU A 64 1.51 2.22 2.90
N LEU A 65 0.48 1.99 3.72
CA LEU A 65 0.50 0.94 4.74
C LEU A 65 0.25 -0.41 4.04
N LEU A 66 1.12 -1.38 4.27
CA LEU A 66 0.93 -2.76 3.82
C LEU A 66 0.80 -3.69 5.02
N ILE A 67 -0.30 -4.44 5.05
CA ILE A 67 -0.56 -5.52 5.99
C ILE A 67 -0.39 -6.86 5.26
N VAL A 68 0.35 -7.81 5.85
CA VAL A 68 0.62 -9.13 5.28
C VAL A 68 0.30 -10.21 6.30
N ASP A 69 -0.54 -11.19 5.94
CA ASP A 69 -0.72 -12.42 6.71
C ASP A 69 0.48 -13.36 6.49
N GLU A 70 1.16 -13.78 7.55
CA GLU A 70 2.34 -14.65 7.44
C GLU A 70 2.00 -16.05 6.89
N ALA A 71 0.79 -16.55 7.18
CA ALA A 71 0.38 -17.92 6.81
C ALA A 71 -0.01 -18.06 5.33
N SER A 72 -0.85 -17.16 4.81
CA SER A 72 -1.29 -17.15 3.40
C SER A 72 -0.44 -16.29 2.48
N GLY A 73 0.38 -15.38 3.02
CA GLY A 73 1.02 -14.32 2.25
C GLY A 73 0.04 -13.31 1.65
N CYS A 74 -1.24 -13.31 2.08
CA CYS A 74 -2.26 -12.40 1.57
C CYS A 74 -1.99 -10.99 2.08
N MET A 75 -2.09 -10.02 1.18
CA MET A 75 -1.73 -8.63 1.41
C MET A 75 -2.96 -7.72 1.37
N LYS A 76 -2.99 -6.72 2.26
CA LYS A 76 -3.95 -5.61 2.22
C LYS A 76 -3.19 -4.29 2.25
N GLY A 77 -3.43 -3.43 1.28
CA GLY A 77 -2.88 -2.07 1.22
C GLY A 77 -3.88 -1.02 1.68
N PHE A 78 -3.37 0.07 2.26
CA PHE A 78 -4.12 1.30 2.54
C PHE A 78 -3.27 2.51 2.15
N CYS A 79 -3.82 3.38 1.30
CA CYS A 79 -3.14 4.60 0.84
C CYS A 79 -3.47 5.76 1.77
N LEU A 80 -2.48 6.24 2.53
CA LEU A 80 -2.65 7.21 3.60
C LEU A 80 -2.16 8.60 3.18
N ARG A 81 -2.83 9.67 3.61
CA ARG A 81 -2.37 11.06 3.48
C ARG A 81 -1.37 11.42 4.59
N ALA A 82 -1.55 10.85 5.78
CA ALA A 82 -0.65 10.99 6.92
C ALA A 82 -0.39 9.66 7.62
N LYS A 83 0.82 9.48 8.19
CA LYS A 83 1.19 8.25 8.92
C LYS A 83 0.26 7.91 10.10
N SER A 84 -0.37 8.91 10.72
CA SER A 84 -1.33 8.75 11.81
C SER A 84 -2.58 7.95 11.43
N GLU A 85 -2.99 7.98 10.15
CA GLU A 85 -4.15 7.23 9.63
C GLU A 85 -3.93 5.71 9.65
N SER A 86 -2.69 5.25 9.84
CA SER A 86 -2.35 3.83 9.88
C SER A 86 -2.99 3.10 11.06
N GLU A 87 -3.15 3.77 12.20
CA GLU A 87 -3.72 3.20 13.42
C GLU A 87 -5.18 2.74 13.19
N ASP A 88 -6.02 3.63 12.65
CA ASP A 88 -7.42 3.34 12.36
C ASP A 88 -7.56 2.29 11.24
N CYS A 89 -6.66 2.29 10.26
CA CYS A 89 -6.61 1.27 9.22
C CYS A 89 -6.29 -0.12 9.79
N ILE A 90 -5.32 -0.22 10.72
CA ILE A 90 -4.95 -1.48 11.39
C ILE A 90 -6.11 -1.99 12.26
N LYS A 91 -6.67 -1.14 13.13
CA LYS A 91 -7.85 -1.46 13.96
C LYS A 91 -9.00 -1.97 13.10
N THR A 92 -9.38 -1.19 12.07
CA THR A 92 -10.46 -1.54 11.13
C THR A 92 -10.19 -2.86 10.41
N TYR A 93 -8.94 -3.14 10.01
CA TYR A 93 -8.60 -4.39 9.34
C TYR A 93 -8.68 -5.60 10.27
N ILE A 94 -8.19 -5.48 11.51
CA ILE A 94 -8.27 -6.54 12.52
C ILE A 94 -9.74 -6.89 12.82
N MET A 95 -10.61 -5.89 13.05
CA MET A 95 -12.04 -6.12 13.26
C MET A 95 -12.73 -6.73 12.03
N LYS A 96 -12.36 -6.29 10.81
CA LYS A 96 -12.84 -6.91 9.55
C LYS A 96 -12.36 -8.35 9.40
N VAL A 97 -11.16 -8.70 9.87
CA VAL A 97 -10.65 -10.07 9.82
C VAL A 97 -11.46 -11.00 10.73
N GLN A 98 -11.73 -10.55 11.97
CA GLN A 98 -12.57 -11.29 12.91
C GLN A 98 -13.98 -11.50 12.37
N THR A 99 -14.65 -10.42 11.97
CA THR A 99 -16.06 -10.46 11.52
C THR A 99 -16.26 -11.18 10.19
N LYS A 100 -15.35 -11.00 9.22
CA LYS A 100 -15.50 -11.57 7.86
C LYS A 100 -15.05 -13.02 7.75
N PHE A 101 -14.04 -13.44 8.51
CA PHE A 101 -13.43 -14.76 8.37
C PHE A 101 -13.58 -15.66 9.61
N GLY A 102 -14.13 -15.15 10.72
CA GLY A 102 -14.19 -15.88 11.99
C GLY A 102 -12.79 -16.20 12.56
N LYS A 103 -11.79 -15.38 12.23
CA LYS A 103 -10.38 -15.60 12.62
C LYS A 103 -9.93 -14.52 13.60
N LYS A 104 -9.46 -14.93 14.78
CA LYS A 104 -8.86 -14.03 15.75
C LYS A 104 -7.37 -13.87 15.45
N VAL A 105 -6.95 -12.62 15.23
CA VAL A 105 -5.54 -12.23 15.19
C VAL A 105 -4.94 -12.47 16.58
N LYS A 106 -3.79 -13.12 16.65
CA LYS A 106 -3.10 -13.46 17.92
C LYS A 106 -1.83 -12.66 18.10
N PHE A 107 -1.12 -12.40 17.00
CA PHE A 107 0.17 -11.72 16.98
C PHE A 107 0.19 -10.62 15.94
N VAL A 108 0.84 -9.51 16.27
CA VAL A 108 1.18 -8.45 15.30
C VAL A 108 2.68 -8.19 15.34
N ARG A 109 3.28 -7.94 14.18
CA ARG A 109 4.69 -7.60 14.04
C ARG A 109 4.88 -6.38 13.15
N HIS A 110 5.76 -5.48 13.57
CA HIS A 110 6.18 -4.32 12.81
C HIS A 110 7.61 -3.94 13.21
N ASP A 111 8.23 -3.02 12.48
CA ASP A 111 9.39 -2.28 12.96
C ASP A 111 8.92 -1.32 14.08
N GLY A 112 9.80 -0.94 15.01
CA GLY A 112 9.45 -0.15 16.20
C GLY A 112 9.06 1.32 15.93
N ALA A 113 8.48 1.63 14.77
CA ALA A 113 8.07 2.96 14.34
C ALA A 113 6.99 3.56 15.27
N ARG A 114 6.99 4.89 15.41
CA ARG A 114 6.20 5.59 16.43
C ARG A 114 4.70 5.49 16.17
N GLU A 115 4.32 5.48 14.89
CA GLU A 115 2.96 5.25 14.38
C GLU A 115 2.34 3.93 14.84
N PHE A 116 3.16 2.89 15.09
CA PHE A 116 2.68 1.59 15.58
C PHE A 116 2.82 1.41 17.10
N ALA A 117 3.36 2.42 17.79
CA ALA A 117 3.68 2.39 19.21
C ALA A 117 2.81 3.34 20.06
N THR A 118 1.71 3.86 19.50
CA THR A 118 0.78 4.76 20.19
C THR A 118 0.08 4.07 21.36
N ASN A 119 -0.35 4.85 22.35
CA ASN A 119 -1.02 4.30 23.53
C ASN A 119 -2.41 3.73 23.20
N SER A 120 -3.14 4.31 22.25
CA SER A 120 -4.47 3.81 21.87
C SER A 120 -4.40 2.53 21.05
N LEU A 121 -3.37 2.34 20.20
CA LEU A 121 -3.16 1.07 19.51
C LEU A 121 -2.70 -0.03 20.48
N LYS A 122 -1.87 0.29 21.47
CA LYS A 122 -1.50 -0.63 22.55
C LYS A 122 -2.68 -1.05 23.42
N ALA A 123 -3.54 -0.11 23.81
CA ALA A 123 -4.77 -0.42 24.54
C ALA A 123 -5.68 -1.36 23.73
N PHE A 124 -5.92 -1.04 22.46
CA PHE A 124 -6.67 -1.92 21.56
C PHE A 124 -6.09 -3.34 21.46
N TYR A 125 -4.75 -3.49 21.38
CA TYR A 125 -4.14 -4.82 21.41
C TYR A 125 -4.32 -5.54 22.76
N GLN A 126 -4.33 -4.82 23.88
CA GLN A 126 -4.60 -5.41 25.20
C GLN A 126 -6.06 -5.87 25.32
N ASP A 127 -7.01 -5.03 24.92
CA ASP A 127 -8.46 -5.32 24.94
C ASP A 127 -8.80 -6.52 24.05
N GLU A 128 -8.22 -6.59 22.85
CA GLU A 128 -8.37 -7.73 21.94
C GLU A 128 -7.55 -8.96 22.34
N GLY A 129 -6.61 -8.86 23.28
CA GLY A 129 -5.70 -9.96 23.65
C GLY A 129 -4.73 -10.34 22.54
N ILE A 130 -4.20 -9.36 21.82
CA ILE A 130 -3.23 -9.47 20.72
C ILE A 130 -1.82 -9.20 21.26
N GLU A 131 -0.89 -10.12 21.02
CA GLU A 131 0.51 -9.96 21.44
C GLU A 131 1.32 -9.18 20.38
N GLN A 132 1.93 -8.06 20.80
CA GLN A 132 2.79 -7.25 19.95
C GLN A 132 4.23 -7.77 19.96
N GLN A 133 4.63 -8.44 18.89
CA GLN A 133 5.99 -8.90 18.65
C GLN A 133 6.85 -7.75 18.11
N THR A 134 7.20 -6.79 18.97
CA THR A 134 8.09 -5.69 18.57
C THR A 134 9.48 -6.22 18.27
N THR A 135 10.00 -5.87 17.09
CA THR A 135 11.34 -6.27 16.69
C THR A 135 12.40 -5.54 17.53
N VAL A 136 13.42 -6.26 18.01
CA VAL A 136 14.53 -5.63 18.75
C VAL A 136 15.21 -4.61 17.81
N PRO A 137 15.53 -3.38 18.28
CA PRO A 137 16.28 -2.43 17.48
C PRO A 137 17.51 -3.09 16.82
N TYR A 138 17.74 -2.79 15.55
CA TYR A 138 18.81 -3.37 14.70
C TYR A 138 18.64 -4.85 14.29
N ALA A 139 17.57 -5.55 14.69
CA ALA A 139 17.24 -6.91 14.24
C ALA A 139 16.35 -6.95 12.98
N HIS A 140 16.64 -6.10 11.99
CA HIS A 140 15.81 -5.81 10.80
C HIS A 140 15.17 -7.03 10.11
N GLN A 141 15.89 -8.16 10.02
CA GLN A 141 15.39 -9.37 9.35
C GLN A 141 14.09 -9.95 9.93
N THR A 142 13.71 -9.58 11.16
CA THR A 142 12.50 -10.09 11.82
C THR A 142 11.19 -9.51 11.27
N ASN A 143 11.19 -8.29 10.70
CA ASN A 143 10.04 -7.76 9.92
C ASN A 143 10.19 -7.97 8.39
N GLY A 144 11.21 -8.71 7.96
CA GLY A 144 11.51 -8.88 6.53
C GLY A 144 10.39 -9.51 5.69
N THR A 145 9.29 -10.01 6.25
CA THR A 145 8.09 -10.40 5.47
C THR A 145 7.44 -9.17 4.81
N SER A 146 7.07 -8.14 5.58
CA SER A 146 6.41 -6.94 5.06
C SER A 146 7.37 -6.07 4.25
N GLU A 147 8.62 -5.88 4.68
CA GLU A 147 9.63 -5.13 3.91
C GLU A 147 9.80 -5.68 2.47
N ARG A 148 9.91 -7.02 2.34
CA ARG A 148 10.02 -7.69 1.04
C ARG A 148 8.72 -7.59 0.24
N ALA A 149 7.57 -7.63 0.90
CA ALA A 149 6.27 -7.47 0.26
C ALA A 149 6.12 -6.04 -0.29
N ILE A 150 6.40 -5.01 0.50
CA ILE A 150 6.44 -3.60 0.06
C ILE A 150 7.36 -3.43 -1.14
N ARG A 151 8.61 -3.94 -1.07
CA ARG A 151 9.55 -3.84 -2.20
C ARG A 151 9.00 -4.50 -3.47
N THR A 152 8.30 -5.63 -3.33
CA THR A 152 7.65 -6.34 -4.45
C THR A 152 6.51 -5.50 -5.04
N ILE A 153 5.62 -4.96 -4.20
CA ILE A 153 4.49 -4.12 -4.63
C ILE A 153 4.97 -2.84 -5.32
N VAL A 154 5.95 -2.13 -4.74
CA VAL A 154 6.52 -0.91 -5.33
C VAL A 154 7.20 -1.21 -6.67
N THR A 155 7.89 -2.35 -6.80
CA THR A 155 8.51 -2.75 -8.09
C THR A 155 7.45 -3.02 -9.15
N ILE A 156 6.42 -3.80 -8.83
CA ILE A 156 5.32 -4.13 -9.77
C ILE A 156 4.55 -2.86 -10.16
N GLY A 157 4.19 -2.01 -9.19
CA GLY A 157 3.50 -0.74 -9.46
C GLY A 157 4.33 0.19 -10.36
N ARG A 158 5.65 0.27 -10.15
CA ARG A 158 6.55 1.03 -11.04
C ARG A 158 6.58 0.46 -12.46
N SER A 159 6.64 -0.86 -12.63
CA SER A 159 6.57 -1.52 -13.94
C SER A 159 5.23 -1.26 -14.64
N MET A 160 4.12 -1.30 -13.89
CA MET A 160 2.78 -0.99 -14.40
C MET A 160 2.69 0.46 -14.91
N LEU A 161 3.14 1.46 -14.14
CA LEU A 161 3.17 2.87 -14.56
C LEU A 161 4.03 3.08 -15.81
N HIS A 162 5.23 2.50 -15.84
CA HIS A 162 6.17 2.65 -16.96
C HIS A 162 5.64 2.03 -18.25
N HIS A 163 5.06 0.83 -18.17
CA HIS A 163 4.42 0.17 -19.33
C HIS A 163 3.23 0.98 -19.86
N ALA A 164 2.38 1.46 -18.95
CA ALA A 164 1.21 2.27 -19.27
C ALA A 164 1.51 3.69 -19.74
N LYS A 165 2.77 4.16 -19.63
CA LYS A 165 3.18 5.56 -19.86
C LYS A 165 2.34 6.56 -19.03
N LEU A 166 2.20 6.27 -17.74
CA LEU A 166 1.47 7.12 -16.78
C LEU A 166 2.42 7.77 -15.76
N ASP A 167 2.07 8.98 -15.34
CA ASP A 167 2.82 9.77 -14.36
C ASP A 167 2.82 9.13 -12.96
N LYS A 168 3.75 9.54 -12.10
CA LYS A 168 3.89 8.96 -10.76
C LYS A 168 2.68 9.24 -9.88
N CYS A 169 1.89 10.28 -10.13
CA CYS A 169 0.64 10.56 -9.41
C CYS A 169 -0.39 9.40 -9.43
N PHE A 170 -0.28 8.45 -10.37
CA PHE A 170 -1.08 7.22 -10.40
C PHE A 170 -0.56 6.09 -9.48
N TRP A 171 0.51 6.31 -8.70
CA TRP A 171 1.19 5.26 -7.91
C TRP A 171 0.28 4.51 -6.93
N ALA A 172 -0.72 5.17 -6.35
CA ALA A 172 -1.61 4.54 -5.36
C ALA A 172 -2.48 3.45 -6.01
N GLU A 173 -3.09 3.76 -7.15
CA GLU A 173 -3.92 2.82 -7.90
C GLU A 173 -3.05 1.68 -8.48
N ALA A 174 -1.85 2.00 -8.98
CA ALA A 174 -0.87 0.99 -9.42
C ALA A 174 -0.46 0.05 -8.27
N ALA A 175 -0.23 0.56 -7.06
CA ALA A 175 0.13 -0.25 -5.90
C ALA A 175 -1.03 -1.13 -5.40
N VAL A 176 -2.26 -0.58 -5.34
CA VAL A 176 -3.47 -1.35 -4.98
C VAL A 176 -3.74 -2.44 -6.02
N THR A 177 -3.61 -2.15 -7.31
CA THR A 177 -3.73 -3.13 -8.39
C THR A 177 -2.63 -4.19 -8.33
N ALA A 178 -1.38 -3.82 -8.03
CA ALA A 178 -0.30 -4.78 -7.80
C ALA A 178 -0.60 -5.74 -6.63
N ILE A 179 -1.18 -5.25 -5.52
CA ILE A 179 -1.63 -6.08 -4.39
C ILE A 179 -2.76 -7.01 -4.82
N TYR A 180 -3.76 -6.49 -5.53
CA TYR A 180 -4.91 -7.24 -6.03
C TYR A 180 -4.45 -8.42 -6.92
N VAL A 181 -3.51 -8.17 -7.84
CA VAL A 181 -2.89 -9.16 -8.73
C VAL A 181 -2.08 -10.16 -7.92
N LYS A 182 -1.18 -9.71 -7.04
CA LYS A 182 -0.32 -10.60 -6.24
C LYS A 182 -1.09 -11.56 -5.34
N ASN A 183 -2.26 -11.16 -4.82
CA ASN A 183 -3.12 -12.04 -4.04
C ASN A 183 -3.77 -13.17 -4.88
N ARG A 184 -3.81 -13.02 -6.21
CA ARG A 184 -4.42 -13.98 -7.16
C ARG A 184 -3.40 -14.73 -8.01
N LEU A 185 -2.11 -14.43 -7.85
CA LEU A 185 -1.04 -15.22 -8.44
C LEU A 185 -0.58 -16.31 -7.46
N PRO A 186 -0.21 -17.50 -7.94
CA PRO A 186 0.29 -18.57 -7.10
C PRO A 186 1.60 -18.16 -6.42
N SER A 187 1.80 -18.63 -5.18
CA SER A 187 3.01 -18.36 -4.39
C SER A 187 3.88 -19.61 -4.28
N PRO A 188 5.18 -19.57 -4.65
CA PRO A 188 6.10 -20.70 -4.43
C PRO A 188 6.22 -21.13 -2.96
N LYS A 189 5.90 -20.23 -2.03
CA LYS A 189 5.90 -20.53 -0.59
C LYS A 189 4.78 -21.49 -0.16
N ILE A 190 3.72 -21.65 -0.95
CA ILE A 190 2.47 -22.30 -0.52
C ILE A 190 1.90 -23.19 -1.62
N GLU A 191 2.70 -24.17 -2.06
CA GLU A 191 2.21 -25.33 -2.82
C GLU A 191 1.36 -24.96 -4.06
N HIS A 192 1.81 -23.95 -4.81
CA HIS A 192 1.15 -23.40 -6.01
C HIS A 192 -0.27 -22.85 -5.80
N LYS A 193 -0.72 -22.66 -4.56
CA LYS A 193 -1.99 -21.99 -4.23
C LYS A 193 -1.80 -20.47 -4.23
N THR A 194 -2.89 -19.75 -4.52
CA THR A 194 -2.96 -18.29 -4.43
C THR A 194 -3.25 -17.87 -2.98
N PRO A 195 -2.74 -16.71 -2.52
CA PRO A 195 -3.13 -16.14 -1.22
C PRO A 195 -4.65 -15.99 -1.06
N PHE A 196 -5.34 -15.66 -2.16
CA PHE A 196 -6.80 -15.60 -2.20
C PHE A 196 -7.47 -16.95 -1.92
N GLU A 197 -7.02 -18.05 -2.55
CA GLU A 197 -7.55 -19.40 -2.27
C GLU A 197 -7.37 -19.80 -0.81
N ILE A 198 -6.22 -19.48 -0.21
CA ILE A 198 -5.91 -19.86 1.16
C ILE A 198 -6.81 -19.10 2.14
N VAL A 199 -7.08 -17.82 1.90
CA VAL A 199 -7.96 -16.98 2.73
C VAL A 199 -9.44 -17.30 2.52
N TYR A 200 -9.91 -17.29 1.26
CA TYR A 200 -11.33 -17.37 0.90
C TYR A 200 -11.82 -18.81 0.66
N LYS A 201 -10.93 -19.81 0.73
CA LYS A 201 -11.21 -21.23 0.47
C LYS A 201 -11.87 -21.50 -0.90
N SER A 202 -11.63 -20.61 -1.87
CA SER A 202 -12.23 -20.63 -3.19
C SER A 202 -11.26 -20.05 -4.23
N LYS A 203 -11.26 -20.60 -5.45
CA LYS A 203 -10.37 -20.17 -6.54
C LYS A 203 -10.76 -18.78 -7.05
N PRO A 204 -9.82 -17.83 -7.21
CA PRO A 204 -10.15 -16.54 -7.81
C PRO A 204 -10.48 -16.73 -9.29
N SER A 205 -11.55 -16.09 -9.76
CA SER A 205 -11.69 -15.84 -11.19
C SER A 205 -10.63 -14.82 -11.63
N VAL A 206 -10.00 -15.09 -12.78
CA VAL A 206 -9.07 -14.17 -13.44
C VAL A 206 -9.63 -13.60 -14.76
N LYS A 207 -10.82 -14.08 -15.23
CA LYS A 207 -11.41 -13.69 -16.52
C LYS A 207 -11.68 -12.18 -16.66
N HIS A 208 -11.89 -11.50 -15.54
CA HIS A 208 -12.15 -10.06 -15.48
C HIS A 208 -10.89 -9.23 -15.23
N MET A 209 -9.71 -9.86 -15.13
CA MET A 209 -8.45 -9.14 -15.02
C MET A 209 -8.06 -8.50 -16.35
N ARG A 210 -7.52 -7.28 -16.27
CA ARG A 210 -7.15 -6.46 -17.42
C ARG A 210 -5.77 -5.83 -17.20
N VAL A 211 -5.10 -5.45 -18.29
CA VAL A 211 -3.77 -4.83 -18.26
C VAL A 211 -3.86 -3.42 -17.71
N PHE A 212 -3.20 -3.16 -16.58
CA PHE A 212 -3.18 -1.83 -15.95
C PHE A 212 -2.76 -0.75 -16.94
N GLY A 213 -3.51 0.36 -16.97
CA GLY A 213 -3.21 1.52 -17.80
C GLY A 213 -3.61 1.41 -19.26
N CYS A 214 -4.31 0.34 -19.66
CA CYS A 214 -4.90 0.25 -20.99
C CYS A 214 -6.02 1.29 -21.20
N ARG A 215 -6.28 1.63 -22.46
CA ARG A 215 -7.40 2.49 -22.84
C ARG A 215 -8.72 1.77 -22.58
N THR A 216 -9.70 2.54 -22.11
CA THR A 216 -11.05 2.05 -21.82
C THR A 216 -12.10 3.00 -22.40
N TYR A 217 -13.29 2.45 -22.66
CA TYR A 217 -14.46 3.20 -23.08
C TYR A 217 -15.56 2.96 -22.04
N ILE A 218 -15.88 4.01 -21.28
CA ILE A 218 -16.79 3.97 -20.15
C ILE A 218 -18.20 4.29 -20.63
N LEU A 219 -19.17 3.41 -20.43
CA LEU A 219 -20.55 3.63 -20.89
C LEU A 219 -21.18 4.86 -20.20
N THR A 220 -21.67 5.80 -20.99
CA THR A 220 -22.45 6.94 -20.51
C THR A 220 -23.93 6.55 -20.34
N PRO A 221 -24.52 6.68 -19.14
CA PRO A 221 -25.92 6.34 -18.89
C PRO A 221 -26.88 7.04 -19.85
N LYS A 222 -27.99 6.38 -20.19
CA LYS A 222 -29.00 6.91 -21.13
C LYS A 222 -29.59 8.25 -20.67
N GLU A 223 -29.75 8.46 -19.36
CA GLU A 223 -30.25 9.74 -18.82
C GLU A 223 -29.30 10.93 -19.05
N LYS A 224 -28.01 10.68 -19.28
CA LYS A 224 -26.95 11.70 -19.36
C LYS A 224 -26.51 12.00 -20.80
N ARG A 225 -27.26 11.54 -21.79
CA ARG A 225 -26.91 11.68 -23.21
C ARG A 225 -28.15 11.84 -24.10
N LEU A 226 -28.06 12.71 -25.09
CA LEU A 226 -29.08 12.89 -26.12
C LEU A 226 -28.97 11.79 -27.20
N LYS A 227 -29.85 11.87 -28.20
CA LYS A 227 -30.01 10.82 -29.23
C LYS A 227 -28.75 10.60 -30.09
N TRP A 228 -27.95 11.64 -30.29
CA TRP A 228 -26.75 11.64 -31.14
C TRP A 228 -25.43 11.73 -30.37
N ASP A 229 -25.48 11.89 -29.04
CA ASP A 229 -24.29 12.03 -28.21
C ASP A 229 -23.49 10.71 -28.14
N PRO A 230 -22.15 10.78 -27.96
CA PRO A 230 -21.31 9.62 -27.72
C PRO A 230 -21.85 8.73 -26.61
N LYS A 231 -21.97 7.42 -26.91
CA LYS A 231 -22.46 6.43 -25.93
C LYS A 231 -21.44 6.09 -24.85
N ALA A 232 -20.17 6.35 -25.10
CA ALA A 232 -19.08 6.08 -24.17
C ALA A 232 -18.03 7.20 -24.25
N ARG A 233 -17.32 7.38 -23.15
CA ARG A 233 -16.23 8.37 -23.01
C ARG A 233 -14.89 7.66 -22.76
N ALA A 234 -13.80 8.29 -23.19
CA ALA A 234 -12.48 7.68 -23.10
C ALA A 234 -11.93 7.72 -21.68
N GLY A 235 -11.31 6.63 -21.25
CA GLY A 235 -10.71 6.49 -19.93
C GLY A 235 -9.48 5.60 -19.92
N ILE A 236 -8.86 5.44 -18.76
CA ILE A 236 -7.71 4.54 -18.53
C ILE A 236 -8.04 3.58 -17.39
N PHE A 237 -7.73 2.29 -17.56
CA PHE A 237 -7.92 1.30 -16.50
C PHE A 237 -6.93 1.49 -15.34
N LEU A 238 -7.42 1.76 -14.13
CA LEU A 238 -6.58 1.96 -12.93
C LEU A 238 -6.64 0.81 -11.93
N GLY A 239 -7.74 0.06 -11.88
CA GLY A 239 -7.83 -1.07 -10.95
C GLY A 239 -9.24 -1.59 -10.71
N TYR A 240 -9.37 -2.38 -9.65
CA TYR A 240 -10.61 -3.10 -9.30
C TYR A 240 -11.24 -2.44 -8.09
N GLU A 241 -12.56 -2.25 -8.10
CA GLU A 241 -13.28 -1.75 -6.94
C GLU A 241 -13.44 -2.86 -5.89
N GLU A 242 -13.32 -2.53 -4.60
CA GLU A 242 -13.32 -3.56 -3.55
C GLU A 242 -14.73 -3.98 -3.11
N VAL A 243 -15.69 -3.04 -3.21
CA VAL A 243 -17.05 -3.22 -2.69
C VAL A 243 -18.01 -3.75 -3.75
N SER A 244 -17.82 -3.37 -5.02
CA SER A 244 -18.72 -3.69 -6.11
C SER A 244 -18.01 -4.42 -7.26
N LYS A 245 -18.77 -5.13 -8.10
CA LYS A 245 -18.25 -5.77 -9.33
C LYS A 245 -18.04 -4.73 -10.42
N ALA A 246 -17.10 -3.80 -10.19
CA ALA A 246 -16.80 -2.66 -11.03
C ALA A 246 -15.29 -2.41 -11.08
N TYR A 247 -14.90 -1.54 -12.01
CA TYR A 247 -13.53 -1.12 -12.25
C TYR A 247 -13.35 0.34 -11.85
N ARG A 248 -12.15 0.66 -11.37
CA ARG A 248 -11.65 2.02 -11.12
C ARG A 248 -10.96 2.50 -12.38
N LEU A 249 -11.38 3.65 -12.90
CA LEU A 249 -11.02 4.14 -14.21
C LEU A 249 -10.66 5.62 -14.09
N TYR A 250 -9.61 6.08 -14.77
CA TYR A 250 -9.40 7.51 -14.97
C TYR A 250 -10.30 7.97 -16.10
N ASP A 251 -11.12 8.98 -15.84
CA ASP A 251 -11.90 9.68 -16.84
C ASP A 251 -11.03 10.77 -17.47
N ILE A 252 -10.66 10.64 -18.75
CA ILE A 252 -9.70 11.55 -19.39
C ILE A 252 -10.33 12.94 -19.57
N GLU A 253 -11.62 13.00 -19.92
CA GLU A 253 -12.36 14.25 -20.14
C GLU A 253 -12.65 14.95 -18.80
N ALA A 254 -13.06 14.19 -17.78
CA ALA A 254 -13.45 14.75 -16.49
C ALA A 254 -12.30 14.87 -15.46
N GLY A 255 -11.09 14.42 -15.80
CA GLY A 255 -9.87 14.55 -14.98
C GLY A 255 -9.92 13.85 -13.62
N GLN A 256 -10.74 12.80 -13.47
CA GLN A 256 -11.03 12.20 -12.16
C GLN A 256 -11.18 10.69 -12.21
N VAL A 257 -11.00 10.03 -11.07
CA VAL A 257 -11.22 8.58 -10.95
C VAL A 257 -12.72 8.29 -10.78
N VAL A 258 -13.28 7.50 -11.70
CA VAL A 258 -14.67 7.04 -11.69
C VAL A 258 -14.75 5.53 -11.50
N ILE A 259 -15.86 5.06 -10.94
CA ILE A 259 -16.16 3.63 -10.78
C ILE A 259 -17.24 3.27 -11.81
N SER A 260 -16.98 2.28 -12.66
CA SER A 260 -17.97 1.74 -13.60
C SER A 260 -17.85 0.23 -13.78
N ARG A 261 -18.99 -0.42 -13.97
CA ARG A 261 -19.09 -1.83 -14.37
C ARG A 261 -19.05 -2.00 -15.89
N ASP A 262 -19.75 -1.11 -16.60
CA ASP A 262 -19.99 -1.23 -18.03
C ASP A 262 -18.88 -0.48 -18.79
N VAL A 263 -17.86 -1.26 -19.19
CA VAL A 263 -16.57 -0.77 -19.69
C VAL A 263 -16.07 -1.71 -20.78
N ASN A 264 -15.65 -1.16 -21.92
CA ASN A 264 -14.88 -1.88 -22.92
C ASN A 264 -13.39 -1.54 -22.75
N PHE A 265 -12.51 -2.52 -22.99
CA PHE A 265 -11.07 -2.42 -22.80
C PHE A 265 -10.35 -2.59 -24.14
N ASP A 266 -9.39 -1.71 -24.40
CA ASP A 266 -8.46 -1.78 -25.54
C ASP A 266 -7.04 -1.95 -24.98
N GLU A 267 -6.64 -3.21 -24.81
CA GLU A 267 -5.34 -3.59 -24.26
C GLU A 267 -4.19 -3.44 -25.25
N SER A 268 -4.45 -2.90 -26.45
CA SER A 268 -3.44 -2.53 -27.44
C SER A 268 -3.01 -1.05 -27.34
N ALA A 269 -3.78 -0.23 -26.62
CA ALA A 269 -3.58 1.21 -26.50
C ALA A 269 -3.24 1.62 -25.06
N PHE A 270 -2.13 2.35 -24.91
CA PHE A 270 -1.60 2.81 -23.63
C PHE A 270 -1.22 4.30 -23.69
N GLY A 271 -1.21 4.95 -22.53
CA GLY A 271 -0.86 6.35 -22.37
C GLY A 271 -2.00 7.33 -22.69
N LEU A 272 -1.82 8.56 -22.21
CA LEU A 272 -2.76 9.68 -22.40
C LEU A 272 -2.72 10.29 -23.82
N SER A 273 -1.73 9.94 -24.64
CA SER A 273 -1.57 10.54 -25.97
C SER A 273 -2.73 10.14 -26.90
N PRO A 274 -3.42 11.09 -27.56
CA PRO A 274 -4.05 10.78 -28.83
C PRO A 274 -2.96 10.29 -29.78
N ARG A 275 -3.25 9.28 -30.61
CA ARG A 275 -2.34 8.94 -31.71
C ARG A 275 -2.48 10.05 -32.75
N ILE A 276 -1.67 11.09 -32.64
CA ILE A 276 -1.29 11.88 -33.80
C ILE A 276 -0.31 10.99 -34.55
N SER A 277 -0.76 10.41 -35.66
CA SER A 277 0.15 9.87 -36.67
C SER A 277 1.00 11.03 -37.17
N HIS A 278 2.31 10.98 -36.91
CA HIS A 278 3.29 11.79 -37.64
C HIS A 278 3.45 11.16 -39.03
N GLU A 279 2.43 11.38 -39.85
CA GLU A 279 2.53 11.44 -41.29
C GLU A 279 2.30 12.92 -41.62
N ASP A 280 3.02 13.46 -42.62
CA ASP A 280 3.01 14.87 -43.04
C ASP A 280 3.68 15.87 -42.07
N VAL A 281 5.02 15.80 -41.97
CA VAL A 281 5.86 17.00 -41.83
C VAL A 281 6.99 16.91 -42.85
N ASP A 282 6.67 17.21 -44.11
CA ASP A 282 7.66 17.34 -45.18
C ASP A 282 8.60 18.53 -44.95
N ASP A 283 9.83 18.35 -45.41
CA ASP A 283 10.79 19.35 -45.88
C ASP A 283 10.83 20.73 -45.18
N LEU A 284 11.83 20.89 -44.29
CA LEU A 284 12.59 22.14 -44.20
C LEU A 284 14.08 21.82 -44.30
N ASP A 285 14.72 22.46 -45.28
CA ASP A 285 16.11 22.21 -45.70
C ASP A 285 17.12 22.26 -44.56
N VAL A 286 17.99 21.25 -44.51
CA VAL A 286 19.25 21.30 -43.78
C VAL A 286 20.32 21.83 -44.74
N ASP A 287 20.58 23.13 -44.71
CA ASP A 287 21.84 23.66 -45.24
C ASP A 287 22.26 24.98 -44.57
N SER A 288 23.58 25.19 -44.48
CA SER A 288 24.26 26.38 -43.94
C SER A 288 24.10 26.71 -42.44
N LEU A 289 24.74 25.90 -41.59
CA LEU A 289 25.45 26.45 -40.41
C LEU A 289 26.90 25.98 -40.47
N ASP A 290 27.76 26.80 -41.09
CA ASP A 290 29.20 26.61 -41.06
C ASP A 290 29.72 26.69 -39.61
N ILE A 291 30.56 25.73 -39.27
CA ILE A 291 31.31 25.70 -38.01
C ILE A 291 32.63 26.41 -38.27
N ASP A 292 32.93 27.46 -37.49
CA ASP A 292 34.33 27.85 -37.25
C ASP A 292 34.62 27.90 -35.76
N ASP A 293 35.73 27.24 -35.41
CA ASP A 293 36.24 26.96 -34.08
C ASP A 293 37.31 28.00 -33.72
N ASP A 294 37.20 28.62 -32.54
CA ASP A 294 38.38 29.15 -31.85
C ASP A 294 38.19 29.14 -30.33
N GLY A 295 39.20 28.65 -29.62
CA GLY A 295 39.29 28.70 -28.16
C GLY A 295 40.39 29.68 -27.72
N PRO A 296 41.01 29.50 -26.55
CA PRO A 296 40.56 28.77 -25.36
C PRO A 296 40.76 29.58 -24.05
N ARG A 297 40.52 28.91 -22.90
CA ARG A 297 41.10 29.09 -21.55
C ARG A 297 40.43 29.98 -20.46
N GLN A 298 40.33 29.30 -19.31
CA GLN A 298 40.67 29.71 -17.94
C GLN A 298 39.69 30.55 -17.08
N THR A 299 39.00 29.81 -16.18
CA THR A 299 39.03 29.96 -14.72
C THR A 299 39.07 31.37 -14.10
N GLU A 300 38.05 31.73 -13.32
CA GLU A 300 38.15 31.80 -11.84
C GLU A 300 36.79 32.02 -11.15
N TYR A 301 36.60 31.39 -9.99
CA TYR A 301 35.57 31.76 -9.02
C TYR A 301 36.07 32.94 -8.16
N LYS A 302 35.26 33.98 -7.97
CA LYS A 302 35.45 34.93 -6.86
C LYS A 302 34.15 35.26 -6.13
N GLN A 303 34.18 35.05 -4.81
CA GLN A 303 33.23 35.64 -3.85
C GLN A 303 33.67 37.07 -3.45
N THR A 304 32.98 37.65 -2.45
CA THR A 304 33.14 38.99 -1.82
C THR A 304 32.34 40.12 -2.50
N GLY A 305 31.79 41.11 -1.77
CA GLY A 305 31.79 41.34 -0.32
C GLY A 305 30.92 42.54 0.13
N LYS A 306 30.62 42.65 1.42
CA LYS A 306 29.80 43.71 2.06
C LYS A 306 30.54 45.06 2.18
N ARG A 307 29.79 46.21 2.18
CA ARG A 307 29.64 47.19 3.32
C ARG A 307 28.92 48.51 2.89
N LYS A 308 27.90 48.99 3.64
CA LYS A 308 27.83 50.17 4.60
C LYS A 308 27.95 51.57 3.94
N SER A 309 27.33 52.68 4.39
CA SER A 309 26.38 53.05 5.50
C SER A 309 25.81 54.49 5.25
N ARG A 310 24.57 54.86 5.63
CA ARG A 310 24.10 55.71 6.79
C ARG A 310 24.85 57.05 7.05
N PRO A 311 24.23 58.15 7.59
CA PRO A 311 23.35 58.26 8.78
C PRO A 311 21.90 58.74 8.44
N SER A 312 20.94 58.96 9.36
CA SER A 312 21.02 59.22 10.82
C SER A 312 20.06 58.39 11.71
N ASP A 313 19.78 58.90 12.91
CA ASP A 313 19.78 58.25 14.24
C ASP A 313 19.01 59.12 15.29
N GLU A 314 19.10 58.75 16.57
CA GLU A 314 18.66 59.45 17.83
C GLU A 314 17.14 59.38 18.13
N ASP A 315 16.61 58.97 19.30
CA ASP A 315 17.08 58.75 20.70
C ASP A 315 16.40 57.47 21.30
N GLU A 316 16.44 57.08 22.59
CA GLU A 316 17.49 56.83 23.60
C GLU A 316 16.88 55.91 24.71
N ALA A 317 17.67 54.98 25.30
CA ALA A 317 17.48 54.29 26.62
C ALA A 317 16.15 53.49 26.91
N THR A 318 16.06 52.48 27.80
CA THR A 318 17.03 51.71 28.60
C THR A 318 16.51 50.28 28.89
N ARG A 319 17.44 49.30 29.00
CA ARG A 319 17.46 48.08 29.85
C ARG A 319 16.20 47.20 30.11
N ARG A 320 16.43 45.89 29.89
CA ARG A 320 15.61 44.69 30.26
C ARG A 320 15.56 44.43 31.80
N PRO A 321 14.99 43.30 32.27
CA PRO A 321 13.60 42.83 32.21
C PRO A 321 13.06 42.50 33.64
N HIS A 322 11.81 42.04 33.82
CA HIS A 322 11.52 40.91 34.75
C HIS A 322 10.07 40.38 34.67
N THR A 323 9.95 39.11 35.03
CA THR A 323 8.76 38.32 35.40
C THR A 323 7.85 38.97 36.45
N VAL A 324 6.56 38.60 36.49
CA VAL A 324 5.90 38.06 37.71
C VAL A 324 4.55 37.37 37.40
N ARG A 325 4.15 36.51 38.34
CA ARG A 325 3.07 35.50 38.37
C ARG A 325 1.95 35.98 39.29
N HIS A 326 0.67 35.73 39.00
CA HIS A 326 -0.40 35.87 40.01
C HIS A 326 -1.44 34.73 40.02
N ARG A 327 -1.77 34.36 41.26
CA ARG A 327 -2.81 33.50 41.87
C ARG A 327 -2.83 33.96 43.37
N PRO A 328 -3.74 33.51 44.26
CA PRO A 328 -5.13 33.06 44.15
C PRO A 328 -6.04 33.72 45.24
N GLY A 329 -7.26 33.20 45.48
CA GLY A 329 -8.15 33.45 46.63
C GLY A 329 -9.62 33.15 46.26
N LEU A 330 -10.28 32.10 46.77
CA LEU A 330 -10.95 31.93 48.10
C LEU A 330 -12.26 32.75 48.19
N GLU A 331 -13.39 32.25 48.69
CA GLU A 331 -13.61 31.24 49.76
C GLU A 331 -15.01 30.56 49.66
N GLU A 332 -15.13 29.33 50.20
CA GLU A 332 -16.26 28.67 50.94
C GLU A 332 -17.76 28.84 50.54
N ALA A 333 -18.73 27.94 50.80
CA ALA A 333 -18.85 26.62 51.48
C ALA A 333 -20.25 26.02 51.11
N SER A 334 -20.69 24.78 51.39
CA SER A 334 -20.09 23.47 51.77
C SER A 334 -21.17 22.35 51.63
N ALA A 335 -20.81 21.08 51.80
CA ALA A 335 -21.74 19.93 51.93
C ALA A 335 -22.08 19.65 53.42
N PRO A 336 -23.10 18.83 53.78
CA PRO A 336 -22.98 17.35 53.77
C PRO A 336 -24.32 16.62 53.46
N ASP A 337 -24.53 15.30 53.67
CA ASP A 337 -23.79 14.06 53.30
C ASP A 337 -24.62 12.84 53.80
N SER A 338 -24.48 11.64 53.19
CA SER A 338 -24.97 10.32 53.70
C SER A 338 -26.50 10.07 53.87
N SER A 339 -27.08 8.85 53.92
CA SER A 339 -26.71 7.52 53.39
C SER A 339 -27.84 6.45 53.52
N SER A 340 -27.78 5.40 52.66
CA SER A 340 -28.13 3.97 52.92
C SER A 340 -29.58 3.40 52.91
N SER A 341 -29.68 2.20 52.28
CA SER A 341 -30.65 1.07 52.51
C SER A 341 -32.13 1.25 52.06
N SER A 342 -32.94 0.22 51.72
CA SER A 342 -32.75 -1.22 51.37
C SER A 342 -34.09 -1.87 50.86
N HIS A 343 -34.06 -3.15 50.46
CA HIS A 343 -35.19 -4.06 50.04
C HIS A 343 -35.81 -3.81 48.64
N ARG A 344 -35.95 -4.80 47.73
CA ARG A 344 -36.76 -6.07 47.70
C ARG A 344 -38.28 -5.77 47.73
N VAL A 345 -39.18 -6.42 46.98
CA VAL A 345 -39.48 -7.88 46.82
C VAL A 345 -40.32 -8.11 45.51
N ASP A 346 -40.20 -9.29 44.85
CA ASP A 346 -41.13 -10.15 44.02
C ASP A 346 -42.37 -9.59 43.26
N ALA A 347 -43.06 -10.26 42.30
CA ALA A 347 -42.78 -11.31 41.29
C ALA A 347 -44.02 -11.49 40.34
N ASP A 348 -43.89 -12.39 39.36
CA ASP A 348 -44.91 -13.23 38.70
C ASP A 348 -45.94 -12.73 37.64
N GLU A 349 -45.84 -13.45 36.50
CA GLU A 349 -46.88 -14.10 35.67
C GLU A 349 -47.74 -13.40 34.56
N GLU A 350 -47.79 -14.19 33.48
CA GLU A 350 -48.59 -14.34 32.23
C GLU A 350 -50.06 -13.81 32.21
N GLU A 351 -50.79 -13.64 31.08
CA GLU A 351 -50.79 -14.33 29.78
C GLU A 351 -51.24 -13.47 28.54
N LYS A 352 -50.75 -13.90 27.36
CA LYS A 352 -51.31 -13.87 25.98
C LYS A 352 -52.44 -12.91 25.51
N SER A 353 -52.14 -12.16 24.44
CA SER A 353 -52.71 -12.28 23.06
C SER A 353 -52.29 -11.04 22.22
N GLY A 354 -52.07 -11.06 20.90
CA GLY A 354 -51.97 -12.10 19.86
C GLY A 354 -51.74 -11.42 18.48
N ASP A 355 -51.10 -12.10 17.52
CA ASP A 355 -50.89 -11.73 16.09
C ASP A 355 -50.14 -10.41 15.79
N GLN A 356 -49.03 -10.35 15.04
CA GLN A 356 -48.71 -11.01 13.76
C GLN A 356 -47.19 -10.95 13.44
N ASP A 357 -46.70 -11.89 12.65
CA ASP A 357 -45.26 -12.09 12.35
C ASP A 357 -44.69 -11.11 11.31
N GLU A 358 -43.51 -10.52 11.58
CA GLU A 358 -42.58 -10.05 10.53
C GLU A 358 -41.23 -10.81 10.63
N GLU A 359 -40.99 -11.68 9.65
CA GLU A 359 -39.82 -12.55 9.62
C GLU A 359 -38.54 -11.79 9.21
N SER A 360 -37.70 -11.50 10.20
CA SER A 360 -36.38 -10.87 10.05
C SER A 360 -35.45 -11.63 9.09
N THR A 361 -35.48 -11.27 7.81
CA THR A 361 -34.63 -11.87 6.78
C THR A 361 -33.24 -11.21 6.76
N PRO A 362 -32.13 -11.95 7.00
CA PRO A 362 -30.78 -11.39 6.88
C PRO A 362 -30.38 -11.16 5.42
N PRO A 363 -29.45 -10.23 5.12
CA PRO A 363 -29.11 -9.87 3.74
C PRO A 363 -28.47 -11.04 2.98
N VAL A 364 -29.16 -11.46 1.92
CA VAL A 364 -28.80 -12.65 1.13
C VAL A 364 -27.48 -12.45 0.38
N PHE A 365 -26.48 -13.26 0.71
CA PHE A 365 -25.20 -13.31 0.01
C PHE A 365 -25.37 -13.87 -1.42
N TRP A 366 -25.05 -13.07 -2.44
CA TRP A 366 -25.13 -13.51 -3.83
C TRP A 366 -24.09 -14.58 -4.17
N ARG A 367 -24.54 -15.84 -4.17
CA ARG A 367 -23.87 -16.94 -4.88
C ARG A 367 -23.80 -16.62 -6.38
N ALA A 368 -22.69 -16.96 -7.01
CA ALA A 368 -22.54 -16.82 -8.46
C ALA A 368 -23.26 -17.99 -9.16
N SER A 369 -24.52 -17.79 -9.52
CA SER A 369 -25.19 -18.67 -10.49
C SER A 369 -24.66 -18.36 -11.89
N ALA A 370 -23.96 -19.30 -12.50
CA ALA A 370 -23.72 -19.26 -13.93
C ALA A 370 -25.04 -19.55 -14.66
N ASN A 371 -25.31 -18.82 -15.75
CA ASN A 371 -26.26 -19.27 -16.76
C ASN A 371 -25.85 -18.77 -18.15
N ALA A 372 -26.19 -19.61 -19.12
CA ALA A 372 -25.78 -19.60 -20.51
C ALA A 372 -25.70 -18.21 -21.20
N VAL A 373 -24.58 -18.00 -21.88
CA VAL A 373 -24.57 -17.39 -23.21
C VAL A 373 -24.16 -18.51 -24.17
N GLU A 374 -24.93 -18.71 -25.24
CA GLU A 374 -24.70 -19.80 -26.19
C GLU A 374 -23.36 -19.64 -26.90
N ALA A 375 -22.71 -20.77 -27.17
CA ALA A 375 -21.33 -20.79 -27.62
C ALA A 375 -21.20 -20.62 -29.14
N THR A 376 -20.58 -19.52 -29.56
CA THR A 376 -19.72 -19.55 -30.75
C THR A 376 -18.31 -19.90 -30.26
N VAL A 377 -17.94 -21.17 -30.38
CA VAL A 377 -16.61 -21.65 -29.97
C VAL A 377 -15.57 -21.19 -30.97
N ASP A 378 -14.83 -20.14 -30.63
CA ASP A 378 -13.54 -19.89 -31.27
C ASP A 378 -12.54 -20.89 -30.69
N LEU A 379 -12.05 -21.81 -31.53
CA LEU A 379 -11.24 -22.96 -31.13
C LEU A 379 -9.76 -22.61 -30.88
N SER A 380 -9.43 -21.33 -30.74
CA SER A 380 -8.06 -20.81 -30.68
C SER A 380 -7.55 -20.43 -29.28
N GLU A 381 -8.43 -20.20 -28.29
CA GLU A 381 -7.99 -19.78 -26.94
C GLU A 381 -7.79 -20.97 -25.97
N PRO A 382 -6.61 -21.10 -25.31
CA PRO A 382 -6.34 -22.17 -24.37
C PRO A 382 -7.14 -22.02 -23.07
N SER A 383 -7.87 -23.08 -22.67
CA SER A 383 -8.73 -23.08 -21.49
C SER A 383 -7.96 -23.28 -20.17
N THR A 384 -6.72 -23.76 -20.26
CA THR A 384 -5.84 -24.06 -19.13
C THR A 384 -4.41 -23.57 -19.37
N PHE A 385 -3.64 -23.38 -18.29
CA PHE A 385 -2.23 -23.01 -18.37
C PHE A 385 -1.38 -24.04 -19.12
N GLN A 386 -1.71 -25.33 -19.04
CA GLN A 386 -0.98 -26.39 -19.74
C GLN A 386 -1.26 -26.41 -21.24
N GLU A 387 -2.44 -25.98 -21.69
CA GLU A 387 -2.71 -25.72 -23.11
C GLU A 387 -1.97 -24.46 -23.59
N ALA A 388 -1.94 -23.41 -22.79
CA ALA A 388 -1.25 -22.16 -23.14
C ALA A 388 0.28 -22.31 -23.26
N VAL A 389 0.91 -23.14 -22.43
CA VAL A 389 2.37 -23.39 -22.47
C VAL A 389 2.77 -24.32 -23.62
N ASN A 390 1.88 -25.22 -24.04
CA ASN A 390 2.13 -26.20 -25.10
C ASN A 390 1.54 -25.79 -26.47
N GLY A 391 1.07 -24.54 -26.60
CA GLY A 391 0.52 -24.01 -27.85
C GLY A 391 1.57 -23.85 -28.95
N PRO A 392 1.16 -23.81 -30.23
CA PRO A 392 2.07 -23.78 -31.38
C PRO A 392 2.88 -22.47 -31.53
N ASP A 393 2.50 -21.39 -30.84
CA ASP A 393 3.13 -20.06 -30.96
C ASP A 393 4.43 -19.90 -30.14
N GLN A 394 5.23 -20.96 -30.03
CA GLN A 394 6.57 -20.90 -29.45
C GLN A 394 7.57 -20.36 -30.50
N VAL A 395 7.79 -19.05 -30.50
CA VAL A 395 8.96 -18.45 -31.16
C VAL A 395 10.20 -18.75 -30.30
N HIS A 396 11.13 -19.54 -30.86
CA HIS A 396 12.37 -19.98 -30.22
C HIS A 396 13.39 -18.86 -29.98
#